data_AF-F0J918-F1
#
_entry.id   AF-F0J918-F1
#
_cell.length_a   1.000
_cell.length_b   1.000
_cell.length_c   1.000
_cell.angle_alpha   90.00
_cell.angle_beta   90.00
_cell.angle_gamma   90.00
#
_symmetry.space_group_name_H-M   'P 1'
#
loop_
_entity.id
_entity.type
_entity.pdbx_description
1 polymer ?
#
loop_
_entity_poly.entity_id
_entity_poly.type
_entity_poly.pdbx_seq_one_letter_code
_entity_poly.pdbx_strand_id
1 'polypeptide(L)'
;MASAWMLGETGRTVSGIAGLTGGLIGALVGLLPHTHLLNYYKDIVRAYKDGLPMELDPVVEKRAQQVLQSVDISKQQKENVRFFPVPMLDTFFAGSTTGAKGTIIGLPVTFSYVKKEDVQTKSLLIHGTKEPAWETREGEMLKSSLVLSDKAQRFVIARNIYWASTYYVENQSTALSFSVLSCYLMARFANERLPL
;
A
#
# COMPACT_ATOMS: atom_id res chain seq x y z
N MET A 1 1.31 35.62 -16.75
CA MET A 1 0.97 36.75 -15.86
C MET A 1 0.08 36.22 -14.76
N ALA A 2 0.55 36.20 -13.51
CA ALA A 2 -0.34 35.95 -12.37
C ALA A 2 -1.37 37.08 -12.30
N SER A 3 -2.64 36.77 -12.00
CA SER A 3 -3.66 37.82 -11.91
C SER A 3 -3.33 38.77 -10.77
N ALA A 4 -3.60 40.07 -10.93
CA ALA A 4 -3.36 41.08 -9.89
C ALA A 4 -4.05 40.72 -8.56
N TRP A 5 -5.15 39.96 -8.64
CA TRP A 5 -5.85 39.41 -7.49
C TRP A 5 -5.03 38.39 -6.68
N MET A 6 -4.29 37.49 -7.35
CA MET A 6 -3.46 36.47 -6.68
C MET A 6 -2.31 37.09 -5.87
N LEU A 7 -1.80 38.24 -6.32
CA LEU A 7 -0.74 38.99 -5.64
C LEU A 7 -1.28 39.86 -4.48
N GLY A 8 -2.58 40.18 -4.50
CA GLY A 8 -3.24 40.94 -3.45
C GLY A 8 -3.42 40.16 -2.14
N GLU A 9 -3.67 40.86 -1.04
CA GLU A 9 -3.84 40.27 0.30
C GLU A 9 -4.94 39.20 0.35
N THR A 10 -6.05 39.43 -0.35
CA THR A 10 -7.13 38.46 -0.49
C THR A 10 -6.68 37.18 -1.19
N GLY A 11 -5.98 37.29 -2.32
CA GLY A 11 -5.47 36.12 -3.05
C GLY A 11 -4.44 35.31 -2.26
N ARG A 12 -3.58 36.00 -1.50
CA ARG A 12 -2.58 35.36 -0.60
C ARG A 12 -3.25 34.62 0.57
N THR A 13 -4.32 35.19 1.13
CA THR A 13 -5.11 34.58 2.19
C THR A 13 -5.84 33.34 1.69
N VAL A 14 -6.54 33.44 0.55
CA VAL A 14 -7.23 32.31 -0.08
C VAL A 14 -6.26 31.19 -0.41
N SER A 15 -5.09 31.52 -0.99
CA SER A 15 -4.04 30.53 -1.30
C SER A 15 -3.48 29.86 -0.04
N GLY A 16 -3.35 30.60 1.06
CA GLY A 16 -2.90 30.05 2.34
C GLY A 16 -3.92 29.09 2.95
N ILE A 17 -5.21 29.44 2.91
CA ILE A 17 -6.29 28.54 3.32
C ILE A 17 -6.28 27.28 2.45
N ALA A 18 -6.19 27.42 1.13
CA ALA A 18 -6.12 26.28 0.22
C ALA A 18 -4.91 25.37 0.49
N GLY A 19 -3.73 25.94 0.77
CA GLY A 19 -2.53 25.19 1.14
C GLY A 19 -2.69 24.44 2.47
N LEU A 20 -3.27 25.08 3.48
CA LEU A 20 -3.54 24.44 4.79
C LEU A 20 -4.58 23.33 4.67
N THR A 21 -5.69 23.58 3.98
CA THR A 21 -6.74 22.58 3.74
C THR A 21 -6.20 21.42 2.91
N GLY A 22 -5.43 21.69 1.86
CA GLY A 22 -4.78 20.66 1.05
C GLY A 22 -3.79 19.81 1.85
N GLY A 23 -2.99 20.44 2.72
CA GLY A 23 -2.09 19.73 3.63
C GLY A 23 -2.84 18.84 4.63
N LEU A 24 -3.93 19.33 5.21
CA LEU A 24 -4.78 18.54 6.11
C LEU A 24 -5.43 17.36 5.39
N ILE A 25 -5.97 17.56 4.19
CA ILE A 25 -6.53 16.48 3.38
C ILE A 25 -5.46 15.45 3.06
N GLY A 26 -4.25 15.88 2.67
CA GLY A 26 -3.11 14.98 2.45
C GLY A 26 -2.78 14.14 3.67
N ALA A 27 -2.77 14.74 4.87
CA ALA A 27 -2.56 14.03 6.12
C ALA A 27 -3.64 12.99 6.40
N LEU A 28 -4.91 13.36 6.23
CA LEU A 28 -6.04 12.47 6.46
C LEU A 28 -6.03 11.31 5.47
N VAL A 29 -5.81 11.56 4.19
CA VAL A 29 -5.73 10.52 3.15
C VAL A 29 -4.55 9.58 3.40
N GLY A 30 -3.39 10.10 3.85
CA GLY A 30 -2.23 9.29 4.20
C GLY A 30 -2.42 8.44 5.46
N LEU A 31 -3.07 8.96 6.50
CA LEU A 31 -3.14 8.31 7.82
C LEU A 31 -4.41 7.48 8.07
N LEU A 32 -5.57 7.90 7.56
CA LEU A 32 -6.84 7.24 7.89
C LEU A 32 -6.91 5.78 7.43
N PRO A 33 -6.48 5.41 6.20
CA PRO A 33 -6.48 4.01 5.75
C PRO A 33 -5.56 3.11 6.56
N HIS A 34 -4.58 3.70 7.27
CA HIS A 34 -3.61 2.99 8.09
C HIS A 34 -3.99 2.95 9.58
N THR A 35 -5.06 3.65 9.96
CA THR A 35 -5.49 3.76 11.36
C THR A 35 -6.98 3.45 11.50
N HIS A 36 -7.83 4.46 11.52
CA HIS A 36 -9.25 4.35 11.84
C HIS A 36 -10.05 3.61 10.77
N LEU A 37 -9.63 3.71 9.50
CA LEU A 37 -10.28 3.05 8.38
C LEU A 37 -9.57 1.76 7.96
N LEU A 38 -8.65 1.23 8.77
CA LEU A 38 -7.84 0.06 8.41
C LEU A 38 -8.67 -1.17 8.04
N ASN A 39 -9.74 -1.44 8.77
CA ASN A 39 -10.63 -2.57 8.47
C ASN A 39 -11.46 -2.33 7.20
N TYR A 40 -11.95 -1.10 6.97
CA TYR A 40 -12.65 -0.77 5.73
C TYR A 40 -11.71 -0.86 4.53
N TYR A 41 -10.47 -0.39 4.68
CA TYR A 41 -9.45 -0.49 3.66
C TYR A 41 -9.12 -1.94 3.34
N LYS A 42 -8.99 -2.81 4.37
CA LYS A 42 -8.85 -4.26 4.21
C LYS A 42 -9.99 -4.85 3.37
N ASP A 43 -11.23 -4.47 3.64
CA ASP A 43 -12.38 -5.01 2.91
C ASP A 43 -12.43 -4.49 1.45
N ILE A 44 -11.89 -3.32 1.14
CA ILE A 44 -11.79 -2.85 -0.24
C ILE A 44 -10.79 -3.68 -1.06
N VAL A 45 -9.67 -4.07 -0.45
CA VAL A 45 -8.50 -4.64 -1.16
C VAL A 45 -8.35 -6.16 -1.00
N ARG A 46 -9.13 -6.79 -0.13
CA ARG A 46 -9.10 -8.25 0.05
C ARG A 46 -9.63 -8.99 -1.16
N ALA A 47 -9.24 -10.25 -1.29
CA ALA A 47 -9.76 -11.13 -2.32
C ALA A 47 -11.20 -11.55 -2.02
N TYR A 48 -12.02 -11.60 -3.07
CA TYR A 48 -13.40 -12.06 -3.03
C TYR A 48 -13.59 -13.17 -4.05
N LYS A 49 -14.43 -14.15 -3.70
CA LYS A 49 -14.90 -15.19 -4.60
C LYS A 49 -16.40 -15.29 -4.47
N ASP A 50 -17.11 -15.20 -5.60
CA ASP A 50 -18.57 -15.24 -5.64
C ASP A 50 -19.25 -14.20 -4.72
N GLY A 51 -18.63 -13.02 -4.60
CA GLY A 51 -19.11 -11.93 -3.74
C GLY A 51 -18.80 -12.11 -2.25
N LEU A 52 -18.20 -13.23 -1.85
CA LEU A 52 -17.85 -13.50 -0.46
C LEU A 52 -16.36 -13.27 -0.20
N PRO A 53 -15.99 -12.73 0.98
CA PRO A 53 -14.60 -12.54 1.33
C PRO A 53 -13.87 -13.88 1.42
N MET A 54 -12.71 -13.98 0.79
CA MET A 54 -11.89 -15.18 0.87
C MET A 54 -11.10 -15.23 2.17
N GLU A 55 -10.85 -16.45 2.63
CA GLU A 55 -9.85 -16.78 3.65
C GLU A 55 -8.52 -17.16 2.99
N LEU A 56 -7.43 -17.08 3.75
CA LEU A 56 -6.13 -17.53 3.27
C LEU A 56 -6.13 -19.05 3.06
N ASP A 57 -5.36 -19.50 2.07
CA ASP A 57 -5.02 -20.91 1.96
C ASP A 57 -4.29 -21.37 3.24
N PRO A 58 -4.66 -22.51 3.86
CA PRO A 58 -4.08 -22.95 5.13
C PRO A 58 -2.55 -23.13 5.10
N VAL A 59 -1.98 -23.52 3.94
CA VAL A 59 -0.54 -23.67 3.78
C VAL A 59 0.13 -22.30 3.79
N VAL A 60 -0.47 -21.32 3.10
CA VAL A 60 0.01 -19.94 3.07
C VAL A 60 -0.10 -19.28 4.45
N GLU A 61 -1.22 -19.47 5.15
CA GLU A 61 -1.42 -18.96 6.50
C GLU A 61 -0.37 -19.54 7.46
N LYS A 62 -0.20 -20.87 7.46
CA LYS A 62 0.83 -21.52 8.28
C LYS A 62 2.23 -21.00 7.99
N ARG A 63 2.58 -20.81 6.71
CA ARG A 63 3.86 -20.22 6.29
C ARG A 63 4.02 -18.80 6.84
N ALA A 64 2.99 -17.96 6.71
CA ALA A 64 3.01 -16.59 7.20
C ALA A 64 3.18 -16.52 8.73
N GLN A 65 2.47 -17.38 9.47
CA GLN A 65 2.61 -17.49 10.91
C GLN A 65 4.01 -17.94 11.33
N GLN A 66 4.59 -18.93 10.66
CA GLN A 66 5.98 -19.35 10.91
C GLN A 66 6.96 -18.19 10.71
N VAL A 67 6.78 -17.40 9.64
CA VAL A 67 7.62 -16.23 9.38
C VAL A 67 7.44 -15.19 10.48
N LEU A 68 6.19 -14.89 10.87
CA LEU A 68 5.88 -13.95 11.96
C LEU A 68 6.54 -14.36 13.29
N GLN A 69 6.60 -15.66 13.58
CA GLN A 69 7.28 -16.14 14.78
C GLN A 69 8.81 -15.98 14.66
N SER A 70 9.38 -16.18 13.48
CA SER A 70 10.83 -16.13 13.25
C SER A 70 11.44 -14.72 13.19
N VAL A 71 10.65 -13.69 12.86
CA VAL A 71 11.16 -12.31 12.78
C VAL A 71 11.44 -11.73 14.16
N ASP A 72 12.47 -10.91 14.26
CA ASP A 72 12.92 -10.25 15.49
C ASP A 72 12.18 -8.92 15.70
N ILE A 73 10.93 -9.03 16.16
CA ILE A 73 10.10 -7.91 16.62
C ILE A 73 9.45 -8.28 17.95
N SER A 74 9.00 -7.29 18.71
CA SER A 74 8.40 -7.54 20.03
C SER A 74 7.14 -8.41 19.94
N LYS A 75 6.83 -9.13 21.03
CA LYS A 75 5.62 -9.96 21.11
C LYS A 75 4.34 -9.16 20.85
N GLN A 76 4.25 -7.96 21.41
CA GLN A 76 3.12 -7.04 21.20
C GLN A 76 2.97 -6.65 19.73
N GLN A 77 4.08 -6.37 19.04
CA GLN A 77 4.04 -6.10 17.59
C GLN A 77 3.55 -7.30 16.79
N LYS A 78 3.98 -8.53 17.15
CA LYS A 78 3.49 -9.77 16.49
C LYS A 78 1.98 -9.94 16.67
N GLU A 79 1.46 -9.67 17.86
CA GLU A 79 0.02 -9.73 18.18
C GLU A 79 -0.81 -8.72 17.38
N ASN A 80 -0.18 -7.68 16.82
CA ASN A 80 -0.82 -6.65 16.00
C ASN A 80 -0.79 -6.95 14.49
N VAL A 81 -0.19 -8.06 14.04
CA VAL A 81 -0.14 -8.44 12.62
C VAL A 81 -1.35 -9.31 12.24
N ARG A 82 -2.02 -8.97 11.14
CA ARG A 82 -3.11 -9.77 10.56
C ARG A 82 -2.86 -10.02 9.08
N PHE A 83 -2.85 -11.29 8.67
CA PHE A 83 -2.71 -11.67 7.26
C PHE A 83 -4.09 -11.90 6.63
N PHE A 84 -4.22 -11.63 5.33
CA PHE A 84 -5.44 -11.88 4.57
C PHE A 84 -5.13 -12.02 3.06
N PRO A 85 -5.98 -12.68 2.26
CA PRO A 85 -5.71 -12.89 0.85
C PRO A 85 -6.02 -11.62 0.04
N VAL A 86 -5.22 -11.35 -1.01
CA VAL A 86 -5.43 -10.24 -1.95
C VAL A 86 -5.41 -10.72 -3.39
N PRO A 87 -6.18 -10.10 -4.30
CA PRO A 87 -6.24 -10.49 -5.71
C PRO A 87 -5.06 -9.91 -6.52
N MET A 88 -4.13 -9.21 -5.87
CA MET A 88 -2.93 -8.63 -6.48
C MET A 88 -1.79 -9.67 -6.57
N LEU A 89 -0.88 -9.47 -7.52
CA LEU A 89 0.33 -10.31 -7.67
C LEU A 89 1.38 -10.01 -6.60
N ASP A 90 1.40 -8.79 -6.09
CA ASP A 90 2.32 -8.33 -5.06
C ASP A 90 1.67 -8.35 -3.67
N THR A 91 2.50 -8.62 -2.66
CA THR A 91 2.13 -8.35 -1.28
C THR A 91 2.04 -6.86 -1.03
N PHE A 92 1.18 -6.46 -0.10
CA PHE A 92 1.21 -5.10 0.43
C PHE A 92 0.91 -5.13 1.94
N PHE A 93 1.13 -4.01 2.61
CA PHE A 93 0.69 -3.83 3.99
C PHE A 93 0.06 -2.46 4.20
N ALA A 94 -0.79 -2.37 5.22
CA ALA A 94 -1.31 -1.10 5.73
C ALA A 94 -1.33 -1.14 7.26
N GLY A 95 -1.34 0.05 7.87
CA GLY A 95 -1.14 0.19 9.30
C GLY A 95 0.31 -0.02 9.75
N SER A 96 0.49 -0.13 11.07
CA SER A 96 1.78 -0.21 11.74
C SER A 96 1.66 -1.16 12.93
N THR A 97 2.66 -2.02 13.14
CA THR A 97 2.67 -2.95 14.28
C THR A 97 2.78 -2.24 15.63
N THR A 98 3.32 -1.01 15.65
CA THR A 98 3.39 -0.15 16.83
C THR A 98 2.13 0.70 17.02
N GLY A 99 1.28 0.78 15.99
CA GLY A 99 0.04 1.54 16.04
C GLY A 99 -1.07 0.83 16.79
N ALA A 100 -1.99 1.60 17.39
CA ALA A 100 -3.10 1.07 18.19
C ALA A 100 -4.10 0.21 17.40
N LYS A 101 -4.13 0.33 16.07
CA LYS A 101 -4.99 -0.46 15.18
C LYS A 101 -4.27 -1.66 14.56
N GLY A 102 -2.97 -1.79 14.81
CA GLY A 102 -2.11 -2.81 14.26
C GLY A 102 -1.85 -2.65 12.77
N THR A 103 -1.43 -3.76 12.14
CA THR A 103 -1.15 -3.83 10.71
C THR A 103 -1.88 -4.99 10.07
N ILE A 104 -2.31 -4.77 8.83
CA ILE A 104 -2.79 -5.80 7.93
C ILE A 104 -1.73 -6.04 6.85
N ILE A 105 -1.51 -7.30 6.49
CA ILE A 105 -0.60 -7.70 5.43
C ILE A 105 -1.37 -8.56 4.43
N GLY A 106 -1.49 -8.04 3.22
CA GLY A 106 -2.14 -8.71 2.11
C GLY A 106 -1.19 -9.69 1.44
N LEU A 107 -1.59 -10.96 1.37
CA LEU A 107 -0.83 -12.02 0.70
C LEU A 107 -1.53 -12.42 -0.60
N PRO A 108 -0.82 -12.40 -1.75
CA PRO A 108 -1.38 -12.79 -3.03
C PRO A 108 -2.02 -14.17 -2.98
N VAL A 109 -3.20 -14.30 -3.57
CA VAL A 109 -3.82 -15.63 -3.79
C VAL A 109 -2.89 -16.57 -4.56
N THR A 110 -1.96 -16.03 -5.35
CA THR A 110 -0.94 -16.78 -6.09
C THR A 110 0.05 -17.54 -5.19
N PHE A 111 0.17 -17.20 -3.90
CA PHE A 111 1.05 -17.92 -2.97
C PHE A 111 0.60 -19.37 -2.71
N SER A 112 -0.66 -19.68 -3.04
CA SER A 112 -1.23 -21.03 -3.00
C SER A 112 -0.86 -21.89 -4.21
N TYR A 113 -0.29 -21.31 -5.28
CA TYR A 113 0.10 -22.08 -6.46
C TYR A 113 1.32 -22.94 -6.16
N VAL A 114 1.21 -24.24 -6.41
CA VAL A 114 2.31 -25.21 -6.22
C VAL A 114 2.94 -25.57 -7.56
N LYS A 115 2.12 -25.61 -8.61
CA LYS A 115 2.54 -25.95 -9.97
C LYS A 115 1.89 -24.97 -10.96
N LYS A 116 2.44 -24.92 -12.18
CA LYS A 116 1.99 -23.97 -13.21
C LYS A 116 0.53 -24.19 -13.63
N GLU A 117 0.01 -25.39 -13.46
CA GLU A 117 -1.38 -25.76 -13.74
C GLU A 117 -2.37 -25.15 -12.74
N ASP A 118 -1.90 -24.72 -11.57
CA ASP A 118 -2.74 -24.05 -10.56
C ASP A 118 -2.99 -22.57 -10.90
N VAL A 119 -2.23 -22.01 -11.85
CA VAL A 119 -2.29 -20.60 -12.23
C VAL A 119 -3.63 -20.28 -12.87
N GLN A 120 -4.39 -19.40 -12.24
CA GLN A 120 -5.67 -18.94 -12.75
C GLN A 120 -5.48 -17.87 -13.82
N THR A 121 -5.51 -18.28 -15.07
CA THR A 121 -5.22 -17.41 -16.24
C THR A 121 -6.30 -16.38 -16.55
N LYS A 122 -7.57 -16.71 -16.27
CA LYS A 122 -8.74 -15.89 -16.64
C LYS A 122 -8.82 -14.53 -15.93
N SER A 123 -8.14 -14.38 -14.80
CA SER A 123 -8.13 -13.14 -14.00
C SER A 123 -6.87 -12.29 -14.25
N LEU A 124 -5.93 -12.78 -15.05
CA LEU A 124 -4.65 -12.13 -15.27
C LEU A 124 -4.63 -11.41 -16.63
N LEU A 125 -4.54 -10.09 -16.57
CA LEU A 125 -4.49 -9.21 -17.74
C LEU A 125 -3.15 -8.48 -17.78
N ILE A 126 -2.58 -8.33 -18.97
CA ILE A 126 -1.45 -7.43 -19.18
C ILE A 126 -2.00 -6.02 -19.36
N HIS A 127 -1.40 -5.06 -18.66
CA HIS A 127 -1.83 -3.66 -18.71
C HIS A 127 -1.79 -3.13 -20.16
N GLY A 128 -2.91 -2.59 -20.62
CA GLY A 128 -3.04 -2.06 -21.98
C GLY A 128 -3.25 -3.10 -23.08
N THR A 129 -3.35 -4.40 -22.76
CA THR A 129 -3.66 -5.46 -23.73
C THR A 129 -4.76 -6.40 -23.23
N LYS A 130 -5.12 -7.39 -24.05
CA LYS A 130 -6.01 -8.51 -23.67
C LYS A 130 -5.25 -9.55 -22.83
N GLU A 131 -5.93 -10.64 -22.49
CA GLU A 131 -5.36 -11.82 -21.84
C GLU A 131 -4.04 -12.24 -22.50
N PRO A 132 -3.01 -12.62 -21.72
CA PRO A 132 -1.77 -13.19 -22.25
C PRO A 132 -2.06 -14.38 -23.17
N ALA A 133 -1.23 -14.58 -24.18
CA ALA A 133 -1.30 -15.76 -25.03
C ALA A 133 -0.78 -16.99 -24.26
N TRP A 134 -1.62 -17.55 -23.38
CA TRP A 134 -1.27 -18.58 -22.40
C TRP A 134 -0.72 -19.87 -22.98
N GLU A 135 -1.06 -20.16 -24.24
CA GLU A 135 -0.65 -21.37 -24.96
C GLU A 135 0.65 -21.19 -25.75
N THR A 136 1.25 -19.99 -25.72
CA THR A 136 2.57 -19.73 -26.32
C THR A 136 3.68 -20.14 -25.36
N ARG A 137 4.90 -20.31 -25.90
CA ARG A 137 6.10 -20.56 -25.08
C ARG A 137 6.27 -19.48 -24.00
N GLU A 138 6.06 -18.23 -24.37
CA GLU A 138 6.16 -17.07 -23.50
C GLU A 138 5.06 -17.07 -22.43
N GLY A 139 3.84 -17.48 -22.78
CA GLY A 139 2.74 -17.69 -21.83
C GLY A 139 3.04 -18.79 -20.81
N GLU A 140 3.61 -19.91 -21.26
CA GLU A 140 4.06 -20.99 -20.37
C GLU A 140 5.21 -20.55 -19.45
N MET A 141 6.17 -19.77 -19.97
CA MET A 141 7.21 -19.16 -19.14
C MET A 141 6.61 -18.24 -18.09
N LEU A 142 5.63 -17.41 -18.45
CA LEU A 142 4.93 -16.55 -17.51
C LEU A 142 4.19 -17.36 -16.43
N LYS A 143 3.42 -18.40 -16.79
CA LYS A 143 2.75 -19.29 -15.81
C LYS A 143 3.76 -19.87 -14.82
N SER A 144 4.90 -20.35 -15.31
CA SER A 144 5.94 -20.92 -14.44
C SER A 144 6.53 -19.89 -13.48
N SER A 145 6.68 -18.63 -13.91
CA SER A 145 7.22 -17.55 -13.08
C SER A 145 6.26 -17.08 -11.97
N LEU A 146 4.96 -17.29 -12.14
CA LEU A 146 3.93 -16.95 -11.15
C LEU A 146 3.89 -17.92 -9.97
N VAL A 147 4.55 -19.08 -10.09
CA VAL A 147 4.70 -20.05 -9.00
C VAL A 147 5.94 -19.69 -8.18
N LEU A 148 5.73 -18.94 -7.10
CA LEU A 148 6.83 -18.50 -6.24
C LEU A 148 7.34 -19.63 -5.34
N SER A 149 8.66 -19.76 -5.26
CA SER A 149 9.31 -20.68 -4.30
C SER A 149 8.97 -20.34 -2.85
N ASP A 150 8.98 -21.34 -1.97
CA ASP A 150 8.73 -21.17 -0.52
C ASP A 150 9.65 -20.12 0.11
N LYS A 151 10.94 -20.11 -0.27
CA LYS A 151 11.91 -19.11 0.20
C LYS A 151 11.55 -17.69 -0.24
N ALA A 152 11.15 -17.51 -1.50
CA ALA A 152 10.75 -16.20 -2.01
C ALA A 152 9.51 -15.67 -1.29
N GLN A 153 8.50 -16.54 -1.08
CA GLN A 153 7.31 -16.16 -0.33
C GLN A 153 7.65 -15.76 1.11
N ARG A 154 8.46 -16.56 1.83
CA ARG A 154 8.90 -16.24 3.19
C ARG A 154 9.64 -14.91 3.28
N PHE A 155 10.56 -14.66 2.34
CA PHE A 155 11.32 -13.41 2.27
C PHE A 155 10.39 -12.20 2.13
N VAL A 156 9.45 -12.26 1.18
CA VAL A 156 8.54 -11.14 0.94
C VAL A 156 7.60 -10.91 2.13
N ILE A 157 7.12 -11.98 2.78
CA ILE A 157 6.32 -11.86 4.02
C ILE A 157 7.14 -11.17 5.12
N ALA A 158 8.37 -11.63 5.36
CA ALA A 158 9.27 -11.06 6.37
C ALA A 158 9.55 -9.57 6.08
N ARG A 159 9.80 -9.22 4.82
CA ARG A 159 10.00 -7.83 4.37
C ARG A 159 8.82 -6.93 4.73
N ASN A 160 7.59 -7.39 4.46
CA ASN A 160 6.39 -6.59 4.78
C ASN A 160 6.19 -6.44 6.29
N ILE A 161 6.42 -7.50 7.07
CA ILE A 161 6.36 -7.40 8.54
C ILE A 161 7.39 -6.39 9.04
N TYR A 162 8.61 -6.42 8.51
CA TYR A 162 9.67 -5.48 8.88
C TYR A 162 9.27 -4.04 8.55
N TRP A 163 8.80 -3.77 7.33
CA TRP A 163 8.34 -2.42 6.94
C TRP A 163 7.18 -1.94 7.82
N ALA A 164 6.21 -2.81 8.10
CA ALA A 164 5.11 -2.52 9.01
C ALA A 164 5.56 -2.33 10.48
N SER A 165 6.76 -2.77 10.85
CA SER A 165 7.35 -2.55 12.17
C SER A 165 8.16 -1.27 12.32
N THR A 166 8.37 -0.57 11.21
CA THR A 166 9.03 0.74 11.19
C THR A 166 8.01 1.88 11.13
N TYR A 167 8.48 3.12 11.26
CA TYR A 167 7.68 4.34 11.07
C TYR A 167 7.39 4.67 9.59
N TYR A 168 7.41 3.68 8.70
CA TYR A 168 7.29 3.92 7.26
C TYR A 168 6.00 4.66 6.90
N VAL A 169 4.87 4.22 7.44
CA VAL A 169 3.55 4.79 7.14
C VAL A 169 3.44 6.21 7.70
N GLU A 170 3.89 6.42 8.92
CA GLU A 170 3.89 7.71 9.60
C GLU A 170 4.76 8.71 8.82
N ASN A 171 6.00 8.31 8.49
CA ASN A 171 6.93 9.14 7.73
C ASN A 171 6.39 9.49 6.34
N GLN A 172 5.83 8.51 5.62
CA GLN A 172 5.26 8.72 4.29
C GLN A 172 4.07 9.68 4.35
N SER A 173 3.18 9.53 5.33
CA SER A 173 2.01 10.37 5.51
C SER A 173 2.38 11.80 5.91
N THR A 174 3.35 11.95 6.81
CA THR A 174 3.88 13.25 7.21
C THR A 174 4.56 13.96 6.04
N ALA A 175 5.36 13.23 5.24
CA ALA A 175 6.03 13.78 4.07
C ALA A 175 5.02 14.35 3.04
N LEU A 176 3.95 13.60 2.75
CA LEU A 176 2.88 14.07 1.85
C LEU A 176 2.24 15.36 2.38
N SER A 177 1.86 15.39 3.65
CA SER A 177 1.22 16.54 4.30
C SER A 177 2.12 17.78 4.28
N PHE A 178 3.40 17.59 4.60
CA PHE A 178 4.37 18.66 4.69
C PHE A 178 4.75 19.22 3.32
N SER A 179 4.72 18.39 2.26
CA SER A 179 5.05 18.83 0.90
C SER A 179 4.12 19.93 0.38
N VAL A 180 2.81 19.82 0.63
CA VAL A 180 1.80 20.79 0.20
C VAL A 180 1.98 22.12 0.93
N LEU A 181 2.15 22.07 2.25
CA LEU A 181 2.38 23.27 3.05
C LEU A 181 3.71 23.94 2.69
N SER A 182 4.78 23.14 2.53
CA SER A 182 6.10 23.62 2.15
C SER A 182 6.08 24.33 0.81
N CYS A 183 5.36 23.79 -0.18
CA CYS A 183 5.19 24.42 -1.49
C CYS A 183 4.58 25.83 -1.37
N TYR A 184 3.51 25.98 -0.57
CA TYR A 184 2.90 27.28 -0.31
C TYR A 184 3.88 28.25 0.39
N LEU A 185 4.55 27.79 1.46
CA LEU A 185 5.47 28.63 2.22
C LEU A 185 6.68 29.07 1.40
N MET A 186 7.27 28.16 0.61
CA MET A 186 8.39 28.47 -0.28
C MET A 186 7.97 29.45 -1.38
N ALA A 187 6.81 29.23 -2.01
CA ALA A 187 6.29 30.15 -3.02
C ALA A 187 6.05 31.55 -2.43
N ARG A 188 5.50 31.62 -1.20
CA ARG A 188 5.30 32.88 -0.49
C ARG A 188 6.63 33.57 -0.19
N PHE A 189 7.60 32.84 0.37
CA PHE A 189 8.92 33.39 0.70
C PHE A 189 9.65 33.90 -0.54
N ALA A 190 9.62 33.13 -1.63
CA ALA A 190 10.20 33.53 -2.91
C ALA A 190 9.56 34.83 -3.42
N ASN A 191 8.23 34.95 -3.39
CA ASN A 191 7.52 36.15 -3.82
C ASN A 191 7.78 37.38 -2.93
N GLU A 192 8.10 37.21 -1.65
CA GLU A 192 8.45 38.32 -0.75
C GLU A 192 9.90 38.78 -0.91
N ARG A 193 10.81 37.88 -1.31
CA ARG A 193 12.27 38.12 -1.37
C ARG A 193 12.78 38.45 -2.76
N LEU A 194 12.12 37.96 -3.80
CA LEU A 194 12.51 38.20 -5.18
C LEU A 194 11.71 39.39 -5.71
N PRO A 195 12.36 40.54 -5.99
CA PRO A 195 11.72 41.60 -6.74
C PRO A 195 11.44 41.08 -8.15
N LEU A 196 10.15 41.04 -8.53
CA LEU A 196 9.72 40.91 -9.91
C LEU A 196 9.63 42.29 -10.55
#